data_AF-A0A966WVT1-F1
#
_entry.id   AF-A0A966WVT1-F1
#
_cell.length_a   1.000
_cell.length_b   1.000
_cell.length_c   1.000
_cell.angle_alpha   90.00
_cell.angle_beta   90.00
_cell.angle_gamma   90.00
#
_symmetry.space_group_name_H-M   'P 1'
#
loop_
_entity.id
_entity.type
_entity.pdbx_description
1 polymer ?
#
loop_
_entity_poly.entity_id
_entity_poly.type
_entity_poly.pdbx_seq_one_letter_code
_entity_poly.pdbx_strand_id
1 'polypeptide(L)'
;MSTASLAPPLGLLPLEWPRQEALLERQHDRLEALLADLVDRHCRSVQECSGLELEAETRDCMRLLRGLRLHLRLEERWLAQRGCLCPGHRGAHRDAAELASSGWQLSATQRAARLPWLMDLQQWFHGHRRGPDAIAYARAATSSSTSISSL
;
A
#
# COMPACT_ATOMS: atom_id res chain seq x y z
N MET A 1 -0.06 -35.49 -40.67
CA MET A 1 -0.52 -34.09 -40.80
C MET A 1 -0.86 -33.59 -39.41
N SER A 2 0.05 -32.86 -38.76
CA SER A 2 -0.18 -32.31 -37.42
C SER A 2 -0.80 -30.93 -37.51
N THR A 3 -2.01 -30.77 -36.99
CA THR A 3 -2.64 -29.47 -36.76
C THR A 3 -1.97 -28.81 -35.56
N ALA A 4 -1.15 -27.80 -35.81
CA ALA A 4 -0.56 -26.99 -34.77
C ALA A 4 -1.64 -26.15 -34.06
N SER A 5 -1.54 -26.20 -32.74
CA SER A 5 -2.20 -25.41 -31.70
C SER A 5 -2.37 -23.92 -32.04
N LEU A 6 -3.60 -23.40 -31.85
CA LEU A 6 -3.90 -21.98 -31.73
C LEU A 6 -4.26 -21.69 -30.27
N ALA A 7 -3.25 -21.61 -29.41
CA ALA A 7 -3.36 -20.86 -28.16
C ALA A 7 -2.75 -19.47 -28.42
N PRO A 8 -3.44 -18.37 -28.08
CA PRO A 8 -2.85 -17.03 -28.23
C PRO A 8 -1.67 -16.88 -27.27
N PRO A 9 -0.65 -16.07 -27.62
CA PRO A 9 0.51 -15.89 -26.75
C PRO A 9 0.09 -15.19 -25.46
N LEU A 10 0.46 -15.78 -24.32
CA LEU A 10 0.43 -15.20 -22.98
C LEU A 10 1.47 -14.06 -22.88
N GLY A 11 1.32 -13.03 -23.71
CA GLY A 11 2.35 -12.02 -24.01
C GLY A 11 2.03 -10.60 -23.54
N LEU A 12 1.35 -10.42 -22.40
CA LEU A 12 1.16 -9.09 -21.82
C LEU A 12 1.58 -9.05 -20.35
N LEU A 13 2.88 -8.89 -20.13
CA LEU A 13 3.50 -8.48 -18.86
C LEU A 13 4.67 -7.55 -19.18
N PRO A 14 4.87 -6.45 -18.42
CA PRO A 14 3.94 -5.35 -18.16
C PRO A 14 4.46 -4.02 -18.77
N LEU A 15 3.58 -3.03 -18.86
CA LEU A 15 3.86 -1.62 -19.19
C LEU A 15 5.24 -1.15 -18.69
N GLU A 16 5.99 -0.46 -19.53
CA GLU A 16 7.34 0.01 -19.21
C GLU A 16 7.40 0.72 -17.84
N TRP A 17 8.47 0.38 -17.13
CA TRP A 17 8.79 0.66 -15.73
C TRP A 17 8.80 2.15 -15.26
N PRO A 18 8.96 3.19 -16.10
CA PRO A 18 8.97 4.60 -15.65
C PRO A 18 7.69 5.08 -14.97
N ARG A 19 6.57 4.35 -15.10
CA ARG A 19 5.28 4.72 -14.50
C ARG A 19 5.05 4.18 -13.08
N GLN A 20 5.97 3.39 -12.54
CA GLN A 20 5.75 2.70 -11.26
C GLN A 20 5.86 3.58 -10.05
N GLU A 21 6.84 4.49 -9.99
CA GLU A 21 6.91 5.48 -8.91
C GLU A 21 5.62 6.31 -8.86
N ALA A 22 5.18 6.84 -10.00
CA ALA A 22 3.91 7.55 -10.10
C ALA A 22 2.68 6.68 -9.75
N LEU A 23 2.74 5.36 -9.95
CA LEU A 23 1.69 4.44 -9.50
C LEU A 23 1.72 4.26 -7.98
N LEU A 24 2.89 4.12 -7.38
CA LEU A 24 3.08 4.00 -5.94
C LEU A 24 2.66 5.28 -5.23
N GLU A 25 3.02 6.46 -5.76
CA GLU A 25 2.55 7.76 -5.25
C GLU A 25 1.02 7.89 -5.31
N ARG A 26 0.39 7.46 -6.42
CA ARG A 26 -1.08 7.41 -6.48
C ARG A 26 -1.68 6.40 -5.50
N GLN A 27 -0.95 5.34 -5.15
CA GLN A 27 -1.39 4.43 -4.09
C GLN A 27 -1.26 5.07 -2.71
N HIS A 28 -0.19 5.83 -2.46
CA HIS A 28 -0.05 6.65 -1.25
C HIS A 28 -1.25 7.58 -1.09
N ASP A 29 -1.55 8.40 -2.10
CA ASP A 29 -2.63 9.38 -2.03
C ASP A 29 -4.00 8.72 -1.76
N ARG A 30 -4.26 7.57 -2.40
CA ARG A 30 -5.51 6.83 -2.19
C ARG A 30 -5.63 6.24 -0.80
N LEU A 31 -4.53 5.73 -0.25
CA LEU A 31 -4.52 5.15 1.09
C LEU A 31 -4.63 6.23 2.17
N GLU A 32 -3.91 7.34 2.02
CA GLU A 32 -4.02 8.49 2.93
C GLU A 32 -5.42 9.10 2.91
N ALA A 33 -6.03 9.27 1.73
CA ALA A 33 -7.39 9.78 1.61
C ALA A 33 -8.42 8.84 2.28
N LEU A 34 -8.28 7.53 2.07
CA LEU A 34 -9.16 6.53 2.70
C LEU A 34 -8.99 6.51 4.22
N LEU A 35 -7.75 6.61 4.72
CA LEU A 35 -7.46 6.71 6.16
C LEU A 35 -8.09 7.96 6.76
N ALA A 36 -7.90 9.13 6.13
CA ALA A 36 -8.45 10.39 6.60
C ALA A 36 -9.98 10.35 6.66
N ASP A 37 -10.63 9.82 5.62
CA ASP A 37 -12.08 9.65 5.57
C ASP A 37 -12.61 8.66 6.63
N LEU A 38 -11.91 7.53 6.85
CA LEU A 38 -12.26 6.58 7.92
C LEU A 38 -12.15 7.22 9.31
N VAL A 39 -11.08 7.96 9.59
CA VAL A 39 -10.89 8.69 10.85
C VAL A 39 -11.98 9.74 11.05
N ASP A 40 -12.24 10.55 10.03
CA ASP A 40 -13.23 11.63 10.09
C ASP A 40 -14.66 11.10 10.30
N ARG A 41 -15.06 10.04 9.58
CA ARG A 41 -16.34 9.35 9.82
C ARG A 41 -16.44 8.76 11.22
N HIS A 42 -15.37 8.18 11.74
CA HIS A 42 -15.37 7.64 13.09
C HIS A 42 -15.51 8.73 14.15
N CYS A 43 -14.85 9.88 13.97
CA CYS A 43 -14.97 11.04 14.87
C CYS A 43 -16.36 11.68 14.84
N ARG A 44 -17.03 11.72 13.67
CA ARG A 44 -18.40 12.24 13.55
C ARG A 44 -19.47 11.31 14.09
N SER A 45 -19.17 10.01 14.23
CA SER A 45 -20.07 8.99 14.76
C SER A 45 -20.22 9.11 16.29
N VAL A 46 -20.84 10.19 16.77
CA VAL A 46 -21.12 10.45 18.21
C VAL A 46 -22.41 9.76 18.68
N GLN A 47 -23.25 9.26 17.77
CA GLN A 47 -24.53 8.59 18.03
C GLN A 47 -24.60 7.22 17.33
N GLU A 48 -25.60 6.40 17.68
CA GLU A 48 -25.84 5.04 17.16
C GLU A 48 -25.74 5.00 15.64
N CYS A 49 -24.58 4.58 15.12
CA CYS A 49 -24.40 4.31 13.69
C CYS A 49 -25.42 3.27 13.25
N SER A 50 -26.10 3.53 12.14
CA SER A 50 -26.96 2.55 11.52
C SER A 50 -26.17 1.30 11.12
N GLY A 51 -26.83 0.14 11.06
CA GLY A 51 -26.18 -1.10 10.62
C GLY A 51 -25.53 -0.97 9.23
N LEU A 52 -26.15 -0.20 8.33
CA LEU A 52 -25.63 0.06 6.99
C LEU A 52 -24.32 0.86 6.99
N GLU A 53 -24.20 1.86 7.87
CA GLU A 53 -22.98 2.65 8.03
C GLU A 53 -21.85 1.80 8.61
N LEU A 54 -22.16 0.94 9.60
CA LEU A 54 -21.18 0.05 10.18
C LEU A 54 -20.64 -0.95 9.14
N GLU A 55 -21.52 -1.51 8.31
CA GLU A 55 -21.10 -2.38 7.20
C GLU A 55 -20.24 -1.64 6.16
N ALA A 56 -20.59 -0.40 5.83
CA ALA A 56 -19.80 0.42 4.91
C ALA A 56 -18.40 0.70 5.47
N GLU A 57 -18.32 1.08 6.74
CA GLU A 57 -17.05 1.29 7.45
C GLU A 57 -16.21 0.01 7.48
N THR A 58 -16.81 -1.15 7.76
CA THR A 58 -16.14 -2.46 7.69
C THR A 58 -15.59 -2.75 6.29
N ARG A 59 -16.38 -2.51 5.24
CA ARG A 59 -15.90 -2.69 3.84
C ARG A 59 -14.72 -1.79 3.53
N ASP A 60 -14.76 -0.54 3.98
CA ASP A 60 -13.69 0.43 3.75
C ASP A 60 -12.43 0.10 4.56
N CYS A 61 -12.55 -0.37 5.81
CA CYS A 61 -11.42 -0.92 6.57
C CYS A 61 -10.78 -2.13 5.85
N MET A 62 -11.59 -3.04 5.33
CA MET A 62 -11.08 -4.18 4.55
C MET A 62 -10.40 -3.74 3.25
N ARG A 63 -10.93 -2.69 2.61
CA ARG A 63 -10.32 -2.07 1.42
C ARG A 63 -8.97 -1.44 1.75
N LEU A 64 -8.86 -0.74 2.89
CA LEU A 64 -7.62 -0.19 3.41
C LEU A 64 -6.56 -1.27 3.60
N LEU A 65 -6.89 -2.37 4.30
CA LEU A 65 -5.96 -3.48 4.53
C LEU A 65 -5.45 -4.12 3.24
N ARG A 66 -6.36 -4.39 2.29
CA ARG A 66 -6.00 -4.97 0.99
C ARG A 66 -5.14 -4.00 0.18
N GLY A 67 -5.49 -2.72 0.19
CA GLY A 67 -4.75 -1.67 -0.49
C GLY A 67 -3.34 -1.50 0.06
N LEU A 68 -3.19 -1.43 1.39
CA LEU A 68 -1.90 -1.34 2.06
C LEU A 68 -1.01 -2.54 1.70
N ARG A 69 -1.51 -3.77 1.88
CA ARG A 69 -0.74 -4.99 1.57
C ARG A 69 -0.31 -5.06 0.11
N LEU A 70 -1.17 -4.60 -0.81
CA LEU A 70 -0.83 -4.55 -2.23
C LEU A 70 0.28 -3.52 -2.48
N HIS A 71 0.13 -2.32 -1.94
CA HIS A 71 1.10 -1.23 -2.07
C HIS A 71 2.49 -1.64 -1.56
N LEU A 72 2.59 -2.14 -0.32
CA LEU A 72 3.87 -2.57 0.28
C LEU A 72 4.58 -3.62 -0.58
N ARG A 73 3.84 -4.58 -1.15
CA ARG A 73 4.39 -5.63 -2.02
C ARG A 73 4.88 -5.09 -3.36
N LEU A 74 4.14 -4.14 -3.95
CA LEU A 74 4.52 -3.54 -5.22
C LEU A 74 5.77 -2.68 -5.06
N GLU A 75 5.85 -1.92 -3.97
CA GLU A 75 7.01 -1.10 -3.65
C GLU A 75 8.24 -1.97 -3.39
N GLU A 76 8.16 -3.00 -2.54
CA GLU A 76 9.29 -3.91 -2.32
C GLU A 76 9.76 -4.55 -3.62
N ARG A 77 8.82 -4.98 -4.47
CA ARG A 77 9.15 -5.56 -5.77
C ARG A 77 9.86 -4.55 -6.68
N TRP A 78 9.43 -3.30 -6.66
CA TRP A 78 10.05 -2.23 -7.44
C TRP A 78 11.45 -1.90 -6.92
N LEU A 79 11.60 -1.66 -5.62
CA LEU A 79 12.88 -1.39 -4.98
C LEU A 79 13.86 -2.56 -5.16
N ALA A 80 13.41 -3.81 -5.08
CA ALA A 80 14.26 -4.97 -5.31
C ALA A 80 14.81 -5.00 -6.74
N GLN A 81 13.99 -4.67 -7.74
CA GLN A 81 14.41 -4.60 -9.14
C GLN A 81 15.35 -3.42 -9.44
N ARG A 82 15.39 -2.43 -8.56
CA ARG A 82 16.34 -1.31 -8.63
C ARG A 82 17.61 -1.57 -7.80
N GLY A 83 17.69 -2.70 -7.10
CA GLY A 83 18.78 -2.98 -6.15
C GLY A 83 18.77 -2.05 -4.93
N CYS A 84 17.64 -1.38 -4.65
CA CYS A 84 17.51 -0.38 -3.59
C CYS A 84 16.70 -0.88 -2.38
N LEU A 85 16.16 -2.09 -2.43
CA LEU A 85 15.45 -2.67 -1.29
C LEU A 85 16.44 -3.07 -0.19
N CYS A 86 16.41 -2.36 0.94
CA CYS A 86 17.20 -2.70 2.11
C CYS A 86 16.40 -3.58 3.10
N PRO A 87 17.09 -4.38 3.96
CA PRO A 87 16.42 -5.22 4.96
C PRO A 87 15.53 -4.44 5.93
N GLY A 88 15.94 -3.23 6.31
CA GLY A 88 15.16 -2.36 7.20
C GLY A 88 13.81 -1.94 6.61
N HIS A 89 13.79 -1.60 5.31
CA HIS A 89 12.56 -1.23 4.59
C HIS A 89 11.55 -2.39 4.57
N ARG A 90 12.04 -3.59 4.21
CA ARG A 90 11.24 -4.82 4.24
C ARG A 90 10.75 -5.17 5.66
N GLY A 91 11.57 -4.91 6.68
CA GLY A 91 11.19 -5.07 8.09
C GLY A 91 10.01 -4.16 8.44
N ALA A 92 10.15 -2.86 8.18
CA ALA A 92 9.11 -1.88 8.44
C ALA A 92 7.78 -2.23 7.75
N HIS A 93 7.84 -2.71 6.50
CA HIS A 93 6.66 -3.19 5.77
C HIS A 93 5.98 -4.39 6.41
N ARG A 94 6.78 -5.36 6.88
CA ARG A 94 6.25 -6.54 7.56
C ARG A 94 5.54 -6.14 8.85
N ASP A 95 6.19 -5.31 9.65
CA ASP A 95 5.66 -4.85 10.94
C ASP A 95 4.37 -4.05 10.72
N ALA A 96 4.33 -3.18 9.72
CA ALA A 96 3.12 -2.42 9.36
C ALA A 96 1.98 -3.32 8.89
N ALA A 97 2.27 -4.33 8.07
CA ALA A 97 1.25 -5.28 7.60
C ALA A 97 0.70 -6.15 8.75
N GLU A 98 1.55 -6.50 9.71
CA GLU A 98 1.16 -7.22 10.92
C GLU A 98 0.31 -6.35 11.84
N LEU A 99 0.76 -5.13 12.16
CA LEU A 99 0.03 -4.15 12.96
C LEU A 99 -1.34 -3.79 12.35
N ALA A 100 -1.39 -3.63 11.02
CA ALA A 100 -2.65 -3.41 10.33
C ALA A 100 -3.62 -4.59 10.52
N SER A 101 -3.11 -5.83 10.41
CA SER A 101 -3.92 -7.04 10.51
C SER A 101 -4.40 -7.31 11.94
N SER A 102 -3.53 -7.15 12.94
CA SER A 102 -3.88 -7.34 14.35
C SER A 102 -4.83 -6.26 14.86
N GLY A 103 -4.60 -5.00 14.48
CA GLY A 103 -5.50 -3.90 14.80
C GLY A 103 -6.89 -4.05 14.18
N TRP A 104 -6.99 -4.65 12.99
CA TRP A 104 -8.29 -5.04 12.43
C TRP A 104 -8.99 -6.13 13.24
N GLN A 105 -8.29 -7.19 13.64
CA GLN A 105 -8.88 -8.27 14.44
C GLN A 105 -9.51 -7.74 15.73
N LEU A 106 -8.83 -6.79 16.39
CA LEU A 106 -9.35 -6.13 17.58
C LEU A 106 -10.51 -5.19 17.24
N SER A 107 -10.33 -4.26 16.30
CA SER A 107 -11.31 -3.23 15.97
C SER A 107 -12.58 -3.73 15.25
N ALA A 108 -12.55 -4.96 14.71
CA ALA A 108 -13.72 -5.64 14.17
C ALA A 108 -14.72 -6.04 15.28
N THR A 109 -14.21 -6.32 16.49
CA THR A 109 -15.03 -6.72 17.65
C THR A 109 -15.21 -5.59 18.66
N GLN A 110 -14.26 -4.64 18.70
CA GLN A 110 -14.26 -3.52 19.64
C GLN A 110 -14.21 -2.20 18.87
N ARG A 111 -15.38 -1.57 18.66
CA ARG A 111 -15.48 -0.31 17.92
C ARG A 111 -14.55 0.78 18.47
N ALA A 112 -14.43 0.88 19.80
CA ALA A 112 -13.56 1.85 20.47
C ALA A 112 -12.07 1.68 20.13
N ALA A 113 -11.63 0.47 19.77
CA ALA A 113 -10.25 0.21 19.36
C ALA A 113 -9.96 0.68 17.92
N ARG A 114 -10.99 1.04 17.15
CA ARG A 114 -10.83 1.38 15.73
C ARG A 114 -10.16 2.73 15.50
N LEU A 115 -10.54 3.76 16.25
CA LEU A 115 -9.95 5.09 16.08
C LEU A 115 -8.44 5.09 16.40
N PRO A 116 -7.97 4.57 17.55
CA PRO A 116 -6.53 4.48 17.81
C PRO A 116 -5.79 3.72 16.70
N TRP A 117 -6.34 2.58 16.26
CA TRP A 117 -5.76 1.79 15.18
C TRP A 117 -5.64 2.57 13.84
N LEU A 118 -6.69 3.29 13.44
CA LEU A 118 -6.67 4.11 12.23
C LEU A 118 -5.66 5.27 12.33
N MET A 119 -5.56 5.90 13.50
CA MET A 119 -4.60 6.97 13.75
C MET A 119 -3.16 6.46 13.75
N ASP A 120 -2.89 5.30 14.36
CA ASP A 120 -1.57 4.67 14.35
C ASP A 120 -1.14 4.33 12.92
N LEU A 121 -2.05 3.77 12.11
CA LEU A 121 -1.78 3.51 10.69
C LEU A 121 -1.53 4.81 9.91
N GLN A 122 -2.31 5.86 10.15
CA GLN A 122 -2.12 7.16 9.51
C GLN A 122 -0.77 7.78 9.85
N GLN A 123 -0.39 7.76 11.14
CA GLN A 123 0.89 8.28 11.60
C GLN A 123 2.05 7.49 10.98
N TRP A 124 1.97 6.16 10.99
CA TRP A 124 2.99 5.30 10.38
C TRP A 124 3.14 5.62 8.89
N PHE A 125 2.02 5.65 8.15
CA PHE A 125 2.04 5.87 6.70
C PHE A 125 2.63 7.23 6.32
N HIS A 126 2.21 8.28 7.03
CA HIS A 126 2.70 9.65 6.82
C HIS A 126 4.22 9.76 7.06
N GLY A 127 4.71 9.10 8.12
CA GLY A 127 6.13 9.09 8.47
C GLY A 127 6.96 8.22 7.53
N HIS A 128 6.43 7.07 7.13
CA HIS A 128 7.08 6.13 6.21
C HIS A 128 7.27 6.75 4.82
N ARG A 129 6.22 7.39 4.28
CA ARG A 129 6.26 8.12 2.99
C ARG A 129 7.32 9.22 2.95
N ARG A 130 7.42 10.02 4.01
CA ARG A 130 8.35 11.17 4.08
C ARG A 130 9.77 10.81 4.50
N GLY A 131 10.00 9.60 4.98
CA GLY A 131 11.30 9.14 5.45
C GLY A 131 11.82 7.97 4.62
N PRO A 132 11.62 6.72 5.07
CA PRO A 132 12.06 5.52 4.36
C PRO A 132 11.77 5.51 2.86
N ASP A 133 10.53 5.81 2.43
CA ASP A 133 10.16 5.77 1.01
C ASP A 133 10.89 6.85 0.21
N ALA A 134 10.84 8.09 0.68
CA ALA A 134 11.54 9.21 0.03
C ALA A 134 13.04 8.90 -0.20
N ILE A 135 13.71 8.31 0.79
CA ILE A 135 15.12 7.90 0.68
C ILE A 135 15.29 6.75 -0.31
N ALA A 136 14.45 5.72 -0.24
CA ALA A 136 14.51 4.56 -1.12
C ALA A 136 14.23 4.94 -2.58
N TYR A 137 13.30 5.86 -2.82
CA TYR A 137 12.89 6.35 -4.14
C TYR A 137 13.99 7.21 -4.75
N ALA A 138 14.59 8.12 -3.97
CA ALA A 138 15.73 8.91 -4.42
C ALA A 138 16.91 8.02 -4.86
N ARG A 139 17.21 6.95 -4.11
CA ARG A 139 18.22 5.96 -4.48
C ARG A 139 17.83 5.17 -5.74
N ALA A 140 16.57 4.78 -5.86
CA ALA A 140 16.07 4.07 -7.03
C ALA A 140 16.15 4.92 -8.31
N ALA A 141 15.89 6.23 -8.21
CA ALA A 141 16.00 7.17 -9.31
C ALA A 141 17.45 7.36 -9.79
N THR A 142 18.43 7.44 -8.87
CA THR A 142 19.85 7.57 -9.24
C THR A 142 20.41 6.30 -9.86
N SER A 143 19.97 5.13 -9.42
CA SER A 143 20.34 3.84 -10.03
C SER A 143 19.90 3.71 -11.49
N SER A 144 18.81 4.37 -11.91
CA SER A 144 18.39 4.37 -13.32
C SER A 144 19.24 5.25 -14.23
N SER A 145 19.88 6.30 -13.70
CA SER A 145 20.71 7.23 -14.49
C SER A 145 22.12 6.71 -14.79
N THR A 146 22.69 5.85 -13.95
CA THR A 146 24.07 5.36 -14.11
C THR A 146 24.24 4.35 -15.25
N SER A 147 23.16 3.66 -15.66
CA SER A 147 23.22 2.66 -16.74
C SER A 147 23.32 3.25 -18.16
N ILE A 148 23.20 4.56 -18.34
CA ILE A 148 23.21 5.20 -19.67
C ILE A 148 24.57 5.83 -20.00
N SER A 149 25.47 6.01 -19.03
CA SER A 149 26.77 6.69 -19.23
C SER A 149 27.97 5.73 -19.33
N SER A 150 27.78 4.48 -19.75
CA SER A 150 28.86 3.50 -19.92
C SER A 150 28.87 2.83 -21.29
N LEU A 151 28.72 3.63 -22.35
CA LEU A 151 29.00 3.24 -23.74
C LEU A 151 29.91 4.28 -24.40
#